data_AF-A0A914P822-F1
#
_entry.id   AF-A0A914P822-F1
#
_cell.length_a   1.000
_cell.length_b   1.000
_cell.length_c   1.000
_cell.angle_alpha   90.00
_cell.angle_beta   90.00
_cell.angle_gamma   90.00
#
_symmetry.space_group_name_H-M   'P 1'
#
loop_
_entity.id
_entity.type
_entity.pdbx_description
1 polymer ?
#
loop_
_entity_poly.entity_id
_entity_poly.type
_entity_poly.pdbx_seq_one_letter_code
_entity_poly.pdbx_strand_id
1 'polypeptide(L)' 'MKCDRKNPEGWERFNIEDLGDGIIAIKSNGKYVTSEIGERPMWCNRATINDWEKFEIINHFDGTFSLKGGNGIE' A
#
# COMPACT_ATOMS: atom_id res chain seq x y z
N MET A 1 1.17 9.74 0.13
CA MET A 1 -0.01 9.77 1.03
C MET A 1 0.36 10.61 2.22
N LYS A 2 -0.56 11.42 2.73
CA LYS A 2 -0.26 12.40 3.78
C LYS A 2 -1.09 12.05 5.02
N CYS A 3 -0.42 12.01 6.17
CA CYS A 3 -1.06 11.80 7.46
C CYS A 3 -1.26 13.17 8.11
N ASP A 4 -2.36 13.85 7.80
CA ASP A 4 -2.64 15.20 8.31
C ASP A 4 -3.98 15.36 9.03
N ARG A 5 -4.71 14.26 9.25
CA ARG A 5 -5.96 14.25 10.00
C ARG A 5 -5.84 13.47 11.30
N LYS A 6 -6.53 13.95 12.33
CA LYS A 6 -6.53 13.35 13.68
C LYS A 6 -7.39 12.08 13.77
N ASN A 7 -8.48 12.01 13.00
CA ASN A 7 -9.42 10.90 13.02
C ASN A 7 -9.54 10.30 11.61
N PRO A 8 -9.73 8.97 11.49
CA PRO A 8 -9.95 8.34 10.20
C PRO A 8 -11.37 8.60 9.69
N GLU A 9 -11.49 9.32 8.58
CA GLU A 9 -12.74 9.55 7.86
C GLU A 9 -12.74 8.69 6.58
N GLY A 10 -13.56 9.05 5.59
CA GLY A 10 -13.70 8.25 4.36
C GLY A 10 -12.41 8.13 3.55
N TRP A 11 -11.56 9.18 3.54
CA TRP A 11 -10.34 9.21 2.74
C TRP A 11 -9.13 8.56 3.42
N GLU A 12 -9.20 8.36 4.74
CA GLU A 12 -8.17 7.70 5.54
C GLU A 12 -8.39 6.19 5.65
N ARG A 13 -9.47 5.66 5.05
CA ARG A 13 -9.78 4.23 5.02
C ARG A 13 -9.30 3.59 3.72
N PHE A 14 -8.70 2.42 3.87
CA PHE A 14 -8.14 1.63 2.78
C PHE A 14 -8.61 0.18 2.91
N ASN A 15 -8.81 -0.46 1.77
CA ASN A 15 -9.08 -1.88 1.67
C ASN A 15 -7.77 -2.61 1.38
N ILE A 16 -7.56 -3.74 2.04
CA ILE A 16 -6.48 -4.67 1.74
C ILE A 16 -7.06 -5.78 0.85
N GLU A 17 -6.48 -5.96 -0.33
CA GLU A 17 -6.74 -7.08 -1.21
C GLU A 17 -5.55 -8.05 -1.10
N ASP A 18 -5.81 -9.27 -0.60
CA ASP A 18 -4.81 -10.33 -0.52
C ASP A 18 -4.54 -10.91 -1.91
N LEU A 19 -3.26 -10.93 -2.32
CA LEU A 19 -2.81 -11.45 -3.60
C LEU A 19 -2.14 -12.83 -3.48
N GLY A 20 -2.08 -13.40 -2.27
CA GLY A 20 -1.37 -14.63 -1.97
C GLY A 20 0.11 -14.41 -1.61
N ASP A 21 0.74 -15.45 -1.07
CA ASP A 21 2.18 -15.49 -0.74
C ASP A 21 2.69 -14.32 0.12
N GLY A 22 1.84 -13.78 0.99
CA GLY A 22 2.17 -12.63 1.84
C GLY A 22 2.19 -11.28 1.11
N ILE A 23 1.73 -11.26 -0.14
CA ILE A 23 1.62 -10.07 -0.98
C ILE A 23 0.21 -9.52 -0.92
N ILE A 24 0.11 -8.20 -0.80
CA ILE A 24 -1.15 -7.47 -0.78
C ILE A 24 -1.16 -6.32 -1.80
N ALA A 25 -2.36 -5.89 -2.17
CA ALA A 25 -2.61 -4.58 -2.75
C ALA A 25 -3.46 -3.73 -1.79
N ILE A 26 -3.18 -2.43 -1.76
CA ILE A 26 -3.90 -1.47 -0.92
C ILE A 26 -4.75 -0.59 -1.84
N LYS A 27 -6.04 -0.47 -1.54
CA LYS A 27 -7.00 0.23 -2.41
C LYS A 27 -7.82 1.26 -1.65
N SER A 28 -8.04 2.40 -2.28
CA SER A 28 -8.99 3.41 -1.81
C SER A 28 -9.67 4.07 -3.01
N ASN A 29 -10.97 4.35 -2.89
CA ASN A 29 -11.78 4.98 -3.94
C ASN A 29 -11.61 4.35 -5.34
N GLY A 30 -11.52 3.02 -5.38
CA GLY A 30 -11.37 2.26 -6.63
C GLY A 30 -9.98 2.36 -7.29
N LYS A 31 -8.99 2.93 -6.61
CA LYS A 31 -7.60 3.04 -7.07
C LYS A 31 -6.64 2.34 -6.12
N TYR A 32 -5.52 1.88 -6.66
CA TYR A 32 -4.46 1.19 -5.93
C TYR A 32 -3.34 2.14 -5.53
N VAL A 33 -2.81 1.87 -4.35
CA VAL A 33 -1.57 2.45 -3.84
C VAL A 33 -0.41 1.95 -4.67
N THR A 34 0.47 2.85 -5.06
CA THR A 34 1.68 2.55 -5.79
C THR A 34 2.89 3.04 -5.02
N SER A 35 3.93 2.19 -4.97
CA SER A 35 5.20 2.50 -4.31
C SER A 35 5.97 3.59 -5.04
N GLU A 36 5.63 3.86 -6.31
CA GLU A 36 6.39 4.72 -7.22
C GLU A 36 7.90 4.41 -7.14
N ILE A 37 8.24 3.11 -6.94
CA ILE A 37 9.60 2.57 -6.78
C ILE A 37 10.48 3.33 -5.77
N GLY A 38 9.87 4.07 -4.84
CA GLY A 38 10.60 4.93 -3.90
C GLY A 38 11.20 6.20 -4.52
N GLU A 39 11.02 6.45 -5.83
CA GLU A 39 11.49 7.67 -6.49
C GLU A 39 10.59 8.88 -6.22
N ARG A 40 9.31 8.62 -5.89
CA ARG A 40 8.31 9.66 -5.61
C ARG A 40 7.49 9.28 -4.38
N PRO A 41 6.75 10.24 -3.79
CA PRO A 41 5.80 9.91 -2.73
C PRO A 41 4.76 8.90 -3.23
N MET A 42 4.43 7.93 -2.39
CA MET A 42 3.37 6.95 -2.71
C MET A 42 2.04 7.65 -3.00
N TRP A 43 1.36 7.23 -4.07
CA TRP A 43 0.05 7.74 -4.49
C TRP A 43 -0.98 6.62 -4.54
N CYS A 44 -2.26 6.98 -4.52
CA CYS A 44 -3.39 6.05 -4.68
C CYS A 44 -4.16 6.41 -5.97
N ASN A 45 -3.57 6.11 -7.11
CA ASN A 45 -4.03 6.62 -8.42
C ASN A 45 -4.06 5.56 -9.53
N ARG A 46 -3.58 4.33 -9.28
CA ARG A 46 -3.51 3.28 -10.30
C ARG A 46 -4.84 2.54 -10.41
N ALA A 47 -5.28 2.25 -11.63
CA ALA A 47 -6.54 1.53 -11.86
C ALA A 47 -6.39 0.01 -11.79
N THR A 48 -5.16 -0.48 -11.95
CA THR A 48 -4.81 -1.90 -12.05
C THR A 48 -3.61 -2.17 -11.14
N ILE A 49 -3.47 -3.41 -10.70
CA ILE A 49 -2.32 -3.87 -9.93
C ILE A 49 -1.26 -4.34 -10.92
N ASN A 50 -0.11 -3.66 -10.94
CA ASN A 50 1.12 -4.18 -11.51
C ASN A 50 2.15 -4.34 -10.38
N ASP A 51 3.42 -4.48 -10.72
CA ASP A 51 4.48 -4.79 -9.74
C ASP A 51 4.68 -3.68 -8.71
N TRP A 52 4.39 -2.43 -9.04
CA TRP A 52 4.56 -1.29 -8.14
C TRP A 52 3.42 -1.14 -7.12
N GLU A 53 2.30 -1.84 -7.33
CA GLU A 53 1.11 -1.82 -6.47
C GLU A 53 1.07 -3.02 -5.51
N LYS A 54 2.11 -3.87 -5.53
CA LYS A 54 2.27 -5.03 -4.67
C LYS A 54 3.14 -4.69 -3.46
N PHE A 55 2.68 -5.09 -2.27
CA PHE A 55 3.40 -4.85 -1.02
C PHE A 55 3.47 -6.13 -0.19
N GLU A 56 4.62 -6.38 0.43
CA GLU A 56 4.78 -7.37 1.49
C GLU A 56 4.46 -6.74 2.85
N ILE A 57 3.68 -7.43 3.69
CA ILE A 57 3.47 -7.04 5.09
C ILE A 57 4.54 -7.70 5.96
N ILE A 58 5.33 -6.88 6.63
CA ILE A 58 6.31 -7.34 7.63
C ILE A 58 5.76 -6.99 9.01
N ASN A 59 5.40 -8.02 9.79
CA ASN A 59 4.90 -7.83 11.15
C ASN A 59 6.05 -7.69 12.15
N HIS A 60 5.90 -6.78 13.12
CA HIS A 60 6.86 -6.54 14.19
C HIS A 60 6.29 -6.94 15.56
N PHE A 61 7.17 -7.24 16.51
CA PHE A 61 6.78 -7.68 17.85
C PHE A 61 6.06 -6.61 18.68
N ASP A 62 6.23 -5.34 18.33
CA ASP A 62 5.59 -4.20 19.01
C ASP A 62 4.15 -3.93 18.52
N GLY A 63 3.63 -4.81 17.64
CA GLY A 63 2.29 -4.68 17.07
C GLY A 63 2.22 -3.73 15.88
N THR A 64 3.36 -3.15 15.46
CA THR A 64 3.44 -2.40 14.20
C THR A 64 3.69 -3.34 13.03
N PHE A 65 3.50 -2.82 11.81
CA PHE A 65 3.86 -3.51 10.58
C PHE A 65 4.53 -2.53 9.62
N SER A 66 5.42 -3.06 8.78
CA SER A 66 5.99 -2.34 7.64
C SER A 66 5.34 -2.83 6.35
N LEU A 67 5.19 -1.91 5.40
CA LEU A 67 4.87 -2.21 4.01
C LEU A 67 6.15 -2.12 3.21
N LYS A 68 6.53 -3.21 2.55
CA LYS A 68 7.69 -3.25 1.66
C LYS A 68 7.19 -3.34 0.22
N GLY A 69 7.44 -2.28 -0.55
CA GLY A 69 7.19 -2.24 -1.99
C GLY A 69 8.45 -2.60 -2.77
N GLY A 70 8.30 -2.93 -4.06
CA GLY A 70 9.43 -3.24 -4.95
C GLY A 70 10.12 -4.56 -4.60
N ASN A 71 9.36 -5.65 -4.58
CA ASN A 71 9.78 -6.99 -4.14
C ASN A 71 10.83 -7.69 -5.02
N GLY A 72 11.82 -6.97 -5.57
CA GLY A 72 12.90 -7.57 -6.37
C GLY A 72 12.41 -8.28 -7.65
N ILE A 73 11.19 -7.99 -8.07
CA ILE A 73 10.61 -8.34 -9.37
C ILE A 73 11.00 -7.25 -10.37
N GLU A 74 12.30 -7.19 -10.65
CA GLU A 74 12.87 -6.59 -11.87
C GLU A 74 13.47 -7.70 -12.72
#